data_AF-A0A813MJ45-F1
#
_entry.id   AF-A0A813MJ45-F1
#
_cell.length_a   1.000
_cell.length_b   1.000
_cell.length_c   1.000
_cell.angle_alpha   90.00
_cell.angle_beta   90.00
_cell.angle_gamma   90.00
#
_symmetry.space_group_name_H-M   'P 1'
#
loop_
_entity.id
_entity.type
_entity.pdbx_description
1 polymer ?
#
loop_
_entity_poly.entity_id
_entity_poly.type
_entity_poly.pdbx_seq_one_letter_code
_entity_poly.pdbx_strand_id
1 'polypeptide(L)'
;MSESLRPPIKTSDQKLDRFSFVRAHQTPPQQSRTTTQDQIKNVSSVTSETKSKCSVLQCIGLQLLISLLLLVLAALIIPIVVIVLDTRSSPCSTTYSQTFTGGAAPTTQCTAFRVFTTGLTCSSYSLMQMYGSNDPVGITVTDSSVVTALALALRYNNTFGIISNGVTWKIDLCGSRYEITATGSVCSCATGYTMRPCHVNSDWGGIAGSTCSPATQTMSLHFE
;
A
#
# COMPACT_ATOMS: atom_id res chain seq x y z
N MET A 1 23.07 33.63 47.61
CA MET A 1 22.12 34.55 46.95
C MET A 1 22.89 35.29 45.86
N SER A 2 22.87 34.77 44.64
CA SER A 2 23.50 35.43 43.49
C SER A 2 22.61 35.17 42.27
N GLU A 3 21.88 36.22 41.93
CA GLU A 3 20.86 36.29 40.89
C GLU A 3 21.57 36.48 39.53
N SER A 4 21.44 35.49 38.66
CA SER A 4 22.03 35.49 37.32
C SER A 4 21.01 36.03 36.32
N LEU A 5 21.23 37.26 35.86
CA LEU A 5 20.41 37.96 34.88
C LEU A 5 20.56 37.32 33.49
N ARG A 6 19.46 36.80 32.92
CA ARG A 6 19.36 36.44 31.50
C ARG A 6 18.99 37.66 30.64
N PRO A 7 19.56 37.82 29.43
CA PRO A 7 19.16 38.86 28.49
C PRO A 7 17.84 38.52 27.77
N PRO A 8 17.12 39.54 27.24
CA PRO A 8 15.79 39.40 26.67
C PRO A 8 15.82 38.76 25.27
N ILE A 9 14.87 37.85 25.06
CA ILE A 9 14.60 37.19 23.77
C ILE A 9 13.88 38.19 22.86
N LYS A 10 14.49 38.49 21.70
CA LYS A 10 13.83 39.23 20.62
C LYS A 10 12.87 38.30 19.88
N THR A 11 11.58 38.51 20.05
CA THR A 11 10.53 37.98 19.16
C THR A 11 10.56 38.73 17.84
N SER A 12 11.00 38.07 16.78
CA SER A 12 10.82 38.55 15.41
C SER A 12 9.46 38.09 14.88
N ASP A 13 8.55 39.05 14.76
CA ASP A 13 7.29 38.92 14.02
C ASP A 13 7.57 38.55 12.57
N GLN A 14 7.31 37.30 12.20
CA GLN A 14 7.17 36.91 10.80
C GLN A 14 5.69 36.95 10.40
N LYS A 15 5.40 38.04 9.70
CA LYS A 15 4.23 38.35 8.88
C LYS A 15 3.78 37.14 8.06
N LEU A 16 2.61 36.60 8.44
CA LEU A 16 1.86 35.61 7.67
C LEU A 16 1.24 36.28 6.44
N ASP A 17 1.89 36.16 5.29
CA ASP A 17 1.27 36.52 4.02
C ASP A 17 0.24 35.45 3.63
N ARG A 18 -1.03 35.88 3.66
CA ARG A 18 -2.20 35.19 3.14
C ARG A 18 -2.01 34.87 1.65
N PHE A 19 -1.70 33.63 1.32
CA PHE A 19 -1.94 33.10 -0.02
C PHE A 19 -3.35 32.50 -0.07
N SER A 20 -4.29 33.31 -0.55
CA SER A 20 -5.61 32.87 -0.98
C SER A 20 -5.47 32.07 -2.27
N PHE A 21 -5.40 30.74 -2.18
CA PHE A 21 -5.47 29.87 -3.36
C PHE A 21 -6.93 29.68 -3.74
N VAL A 22 -7.35 30.41 -4.76
CA VAL A 22 -8.66 30.31 -5.40
C VAL A 22 -8.80 28.94 -6.08
N ARG A 23 -9.84 28.22 -5.68
CA ARG A 23 -10.30 26.94 -6.21
C ARG A 23 -10.76 27.10 -7.66
N ALA A 24 -10.09 26.44 -8.60
CA ALA A 24 -10.67 26.14 -9.91
C ALA A 24 -11.23 24.70 -9.88
N HIS A 25 -12.54 24.59 -9.67
CA HIS A 25 -13.28 23.37 -9.95
C HIS A 25 -13.28 23.15 -11.47
N GLN A 26 -12.38 22.29 -11.96
CA GLN A 26 -12.53 21.71 -13.29
C GLN A 26 -13.29 20.40 -13.14
N THR A 27 -14.59 20.47 -13.40
CA THR A 27 -15.45 19.33 -13.67
C THR A 27 -14.95 18.63 -14.94
N PRO A 28 -14.54 17.35 -14.89
CA PRO A 28 -14.26 16.61 -16.10
C PRO A 28 -15.57 16.38 -16.88
N PRO A 29 -15.55 16.50 -18.22
CA PRO A 29 -16.73 16.28 -19.05
C PRO A 29 -17.20 14.82 -18.94
N GLN A 30 -18.48 14.67 -18.61
CA GLN A 30 -19.23 13.43 -18.75
C GLN A 30 -19.11 12.93 -20.19
N GLN A 31 -18.35 11.85 -20.41
CA GLN A 31 -18.36 11.14 -21.68
C GLN A 31 -19.66 10.35 -21.78
N SER A 32 -20.55 10.87 -22.62
CA SER A 32 -21.78 10.25 -23.07
C SER A 32 -21.51 8.82 -23.55
N ARG A 33 -22.14 7.88 -22.86
CA ARG A 33 -22.22 6.46 -23.20
C ARG A 33 -23.15 6.32 -24.41
N THR A 34 -22.59 6.20 -25.60
CA THR A 34 -23.36 5.86 -26.80
C THR A 34 -23.70 4.38 -26.76
N THR A 35 -24.97 4.11 -26.50
CA THR A 35 -25.62 2.81 -26.65
C THR A 35 -25.67 2.46 -28.13
N THR A 36 -24.87 1.49 -28.58
CA THR A 36 -25.08 0.83 -29.89
C THR A 36 -25.72 -0.52 -29.62
N GLN A 37 -27.03 -0.48 -29.43
CA GLN A 37 -27.93 -1.63 -29.46
C GLN A 37 -28.72 -1.48 -30.74
N ASP A 38 -28.28 -2.10 -31.84
CA ASP A 38 -29.20 -2.34 -32.94
C ASP A 38 -28.71 -3.30 -34.03
N GLN A 39 -29.67 -4.16 -34.43
CA GLN A 39 -29.77 -4.89 -35.70
C GLN A 39 -28.87 -6.13 -35.92
N ILE A 40 -29.24 -7.26 -35.30
CA ILE A 40 -29.08 -8.56 -35.98
C ILE A 40 -30.43 -8.91 -36.61
N LYS A 41 -30.52 -8.59 -37.90
CA LYS A 41 -31.61 -8.95 -38.79
C LYS A 41 -31.71 -10.47 -38.92
N ASN A 42 -32.91 -10.92 -38.63
CA ASN A 42 -33.53 -12.14 -39.11
C ASN A 42 -33.34 -12.28 -40.63
N VAL A 43 -32.56 -13.28 -41.08
CA VAL A 43 -32.49 -13.71 -42.49
C VAL A 43 -32.87 -15.17 -42.55
N SER A 44 -34.11 -15.40 -42.98
CA SER A 44 -34.68 -16.70 -43.28
C SER A 44 -34.12 -17.24 -44.60
N SER A 45 -33.88 -18.55 -44.59
CA SER A 45 -34.05 -19.50 -45.70
C SER A 45 -33.43 -19.18 -47.07
N VAL A 46 -32.32 -19.86 -47.38
CA VAL A 46 -32.14 -20.47 -48.70
C VAL A 46 -31.61 -21.89 -48.51
N THR A 47 -32.54 -22.85 -48.60
CA THR A 47 -32.26 -24.25 -48.91
C THR A 47 -31.73 -24.35 -50.33
N SER A 48 -30.49 -24.80 -50.48
CA SER A 48 -30.03 -25.43 -51.73
C SER A 48 -29.22 -26.68 -51.38
N GLU A 49 -29.92 -27.82 -51.42
CA GLU A 49 -29.31 -29.14 -51.50
C GLU A 49 -28.45 -29.21 -52.76
N THR A 50 -27.14 -29.01 -52.61
CA THR A 50 -26.16 -29.51 -53.57
C THR A 50 -25.67 -30.85 -53.05
N LYS A 51 -26.30 -31.92 -53.55
CA LYS A 51 -25.90 -33.31 -53.37
C LYS A 51 -24.59 -33.55 -54.12
N SER A 52 -23.50 -32.96 -53.63
CA SER A 52 -22.16 -33.20 -54.13
C SER A 52 -21.68 -34.52 -53.55
N LYS A 53 -21.37 -35.47 -54.44
CA LYS A 53 -20.74 -36.74 -54.12
C LYS A 53 -19.33 -36.45 -53.59
N CYS A 54 -19.23 -36.04 -52.32
CA CYS A 54 -18.01 -36.11 -51.56
C CYS A 54 -17.70 -37.60 -51.46
N SER A 55 -16.70 -38.06 -52.22
CA SER A 55 -16.14 -39.39 -52.02
C SER A 55 -15.83 -39.51 -50.53
N VAL A 56 -16.32 -40.56 -49.88
CA VAL A 56 -16.27 -40.75 -48.42
C VAL A 56 -14.85 -40.51 -47.86
N LEU A 57 -13.83 -40.76 -48.69
CA LEU A 57 -12.42 -40.51 -48.39
C LEU A 57 -12.02 -39.02 -48.26
N GLN A 58 -12.62 -38.10 -49.04
CA GLN A 58 -12.33 -36.66 -48.95
C GLN A 58 -12.98 -36.02 -47.71
N CYS A 59 -14.15 -36.48 -47.31
CA CYS A 59 -14.85 -35.94 -46.15
C CYS A 59 -14.19 -36.38 -44.81
N ILE A 60 -13.64 -37.60 -44.74
CA ILE A 60 -12.89 -38.06 -43.56
C ILE A 60 -11.56 -37.30 -43.40
N GLY A 61 -10.84 -37.07 -44.50
CA GLY A 61 -9.58 -36.32 -44.48
C GLY A 61 -9.75 -34.89 -43.98
N LEU A 62 -10.81 -34.20 -44.45
CA LEU A 62 -11.11 -32.83 -44.01
C LEU A 62 -11.53 -32.78 -42.54
N GLN A 63 -12.32 -33.75 -42.07
CA GLN A 63 -12.74 -33.82 -40.67
C GLN A 63 -11.57 -34.08 -39.70
N LEU A 64 -10.61 -34.92 -40.11
CA LEU A 64 -9.38 -35.17 -39.35
C LEU A 64 -8.49 -33.92 -39.30
N LEU A 65 -8.36 -33.20 -40.42
CA LEU A 65 -7.63 -31.93 -40.50
C LEU A 65 -8.23 -30.84 -39.61
N ILE A 66 -9.56 -30.69 -39.61
CA ILE A 66 -10.26 -29.73 -38.75
C ILE A 66 -10.08 -30.09 -37.26
N SER A 67 -10.19 -31.38 -36.92
CA SER A 67 -10.03 -31.84 -35.53
C SER A 67 -8.60 -31.63 -35.03
N LEU A 68 -7.59 -31.89 -35.87
CA LEU A 68 -6.19 -31.65 -35.55
C LEU A 68 -5.90 -30.14 -35.40
N LEU A 69 -6.46 -29.31 -36.28
CA LEU A 69 -6.31 -27.85 -36.19
C LEU A 69 -6.91 -27.28 -34.91
N LEU A 70 -8.09 -27.78 -34.49
CA LEU A 70 -8.73 -27.37 -33.23
C LEU A 70 -7.92 -27.81 -32.00
N LEU A 71 -7.33 -29.01 -32.02
CA LEU A 71 -6.44 -29.49 -30.96
C LEU A 71 -5.16 -28.64 -30.85
N VAL A 72 -4.55 -28.27 -31.98
CA VAL A 72 -3.36 -27.41 -32.02
C VAL A 72 -3.69 -25.99 -31.53
N LEU A 73 -4.81 -25.42 -31.99
CA LEU A 73 -5.27 -24.10 -31.51
C LEU A 73 -5.56 -24.11 -30.00
N ALA A 74 -6.22 -25.14 -29.48
CA ALA A 74 -6.45 -25.27 -28.04
C ALA A 74 -5.13 -25.38 -27.26
N ALA A 75 -4.19 -26.22 -27.71
CA ALA A 75 -2.88 -26.37 -27.05
C ALA A 75 -2.03 -25.09 -27.06
N LEU A 76 -2.21 -24.21 -28.04
CA LEU A 76 -1.52 -22.92 -28.13
C LEU A 76 -2.22 -21.81 -27.33
N ILE A 77 -3.55 -21.82 -27.26
CA ILE A 77 -4.34 -20.79 -26.57
C ILE A 77 -4.39 -21.03 -25.06
N ILE A 78 -4.45 -22.28 -24.60
CA ILE A 78 -4.51 -22.64 -23.17
C ILE A 78 -3.36 -22.05 -22.34
N PRO A 79 -2.07 -22.16 -22.72
CA PRO A 79 -0.99 -21.57 -21.93
C PRO A 79 -1.04 -20.04 -21.92
N ILE A 80 -1.51 -19.41 -23.01
CA ILE A 80 -1.64 -17.95 -23.11
C ILE A 80 -2.76 -17.44 -22.18
N VAL A 81 -3.91 -18.12 -22.14
CA VAL A 81 -5.04 -17.74 -21.27
C VAL A 81 -4.71 -17.95 -19.78
N VAL A 82 -3.93 -18.97 -19.43
CA VAL A 82 -3.46 -19.20 -18.05
C VAL A 82 -2.52 -18.08 -17.58
N ILE A 83 -1.68 -17.51 -18.46
CA ILE A 83 -0.78 -16.39 -18.12
C ILE A 83 -1.55 -15.08 -17.91
N VAL A 84 -2.69 -14.87 -18.59
CA VAL A 84 -3.48 -13.62 -18.49
C VAL A 84 -4.41 -13.59 -17.28
N LEU A 85 -4.88 -14.75 -16.79
CA LEU A 85 -5.87 -14.84 -15.71
C LEU A 85 -5.28 -14.80 -14.29
N ASP A 86 -3.95 -14.83 -14.13
CA ASP A 86 -3.29 -14.77 -12.82
C ASP A 86 -2.76 -13.37 -12.46
N THR A 87 -3.39 -12.32 -13.01
CA THR A 87 -3.31 -10.96 -12.45
C THR A 87 -4.29 -10.80 -11.29
N ARG A 88 -4.42 -11.83 -10.43
CA ARG A 88 -4.95 -11.59 -9.10
C ARG A 88 -3.94 -10.70 -8.42
N SER A 89 -4.25 -9.40 -8.36
CA SER A 89 -3.65 -8.48 -7.40
C SER A 89 -3.53 -9.27 -6.11
N SER A 90 -2.30 -9.66 -5.73
CA SER A 90 -2.11 -10.15 -4.38
C SER A 90 -2.71 -9.06 -3.49
N PRO A 91 -3.61 -9.39 -2.55
CA PRO A 91 -4.10 -8.36 -1.65
C PRO A 91 -2.87 -7.68 -1.06
N CYS A 92 -2.87 -6.35 -1.03
CA CYS A 92 -1.76 -5.50 -0.63
C CYS A 92 -1.48 -5.56 0.87
N SER A 93 -1.56 -6.77 1.42
CA SER A 93 -1.59 -7.12 2.82
C SER A 93 -0.21 -7.59 3.25
N THR A 94 0.45 -6.79 4.08
CA THR A 94 1.77 -7.11 4.61
C THR A 94 1.87 -6.66 6.06
N THR A 95 2.51 -7.49 6.88
CA THR A 95 2.64 -7.25 8.31
C THR A 95 4.08 -7.43 8.74
N TYR A 96 4.65 -6.38 9.32
CA TYR A 96 5.81 -6.48 10.17
C TYR A 96 5.36 -6.83 11.59
N SER A 97 5.98 -7.82 12.21
CA SER A 97 5.75 -8.13 13.63
C SER A 97 7.01 -8.72 14.23
N GLN A 98 7.52 -8.10 15.30
CA GLN A 98 8.74 -8.54 15.99
C GLN A 98 8.63 -8.30 17.50
N THR A 99 9.27 -9.18 18.27
CA THR A 99 9.47 -8.99 19.71
C THR A 99 10.62 -8.03 19.96
N PHE A 100 10.39 -7.01 20.78
CA PHE A 100 11.39 -6.08 21.27
C PHE A 100 11.62 -6.32 22.76
N THR A 101 12.89 -6.50 23.14
CA THR A 101 13.28 -6.85 24.52
C THR A 101 13.64 -5.58 25.31
N GLY A 102 13.05 -5.43 26.49
CA GLY A 102 13.38 -4.33 27.41
C GLY A 102 14.86 -4.33 27.77
N GLY A 103 15.49 -3.14 27.77
CA GLY A 103 16.92 -2.98 28.05
C GLY A 103 17.87 -3.42 26.93
N ALA A 104 17.37 -3.84 25.76
CA ALA A 104 18.19 -4.25 24.63
C ALA A 104 17.95 -3.38 23.38
N ALA A 105 18.99 -3.21 22.55
CA ALA A 105 18.89 -2.53 21.27
C ALA A 105 18.24 -3.45 20.19
N PRO A 106 17.40 -2.91 19.29
CA PRO A 106 16.61 -3.68 18.32
C PRO A 106 17.39 -4.10 17.05
N THR A 107 18.50 -4.83 17.19
CA THR A 107 19.39 -5.15 16.06
C THR A 107 18.74 -6.06 15.00
N THR A 108 18.17 -7.19 15.43
CA THR A 108 17.47 -8.13 14.53
C THR A 108 16.19 -7.51 13.97
N GLN A 109 15.48 -6.75 14.81
CA GLN A 109 14.25 -6.06 14.47
C GLN A 109 14.49 -5.03 13.37
N CYS A 110 15.63 -4.32 13.40
CA CYS A 110 16.00 -3.38 12.35
C CYS A 110 16.22 -4.08 11.01
N THR A 111 16.94 -5.20 10.99
CA THR A 111 17.16 -5.97 9.75
C THR A 111 15.84 -6.44 9.16
N ALA A 112 14.95 -7.00 9.97
CA ALA A 112 13.63 -7.42 9.54
C ALA A 112 12.78 -6.24 9.05
N PHE A 113 12.86 -5.09 9.71
CA PHE A 113 12.11 -3.89 9.33
C PHE A 113 12.55 -3.34 7.98
N ARG A 114 13.86 -3.33 7.70
CA ARG A 114 14.38 -2.93 6.38
C ARG A 114 13.91 -3.83 5.25
N VAL A 115 13.84 -5.14 5.49
CA VAL A 115 13.25 -6.09 4.52
C VAL A 115 11.78 -5.76 4.30
N PHE A 116 11.03 -5.56 5.39
CA PHE A 116 9.62 -5.18 5.32
C PHE A 116 9.40 -3.89 4.50
N THR A 117 10.15 -2.81 4.74
CA THR A 117 9.95 -1.55 4.00
C THR A 117 10.23 -1.69 2.50
N THR A 118 11.19 -2.54 2.11
CA THR A 118 11.44 -2.83 0.68
C THR A 118 10.30 -3.60 0.01
N GLY A 119 9.53 -4.37 0.79
CA GLY A 119 8.38 -5.14 0.35
C GLY A 119 7.10 -4.32 0.16
N LEU A 120 7.10 -3.03 0.51
CA LEU A 120 5.93 -2.15 0.36
C LEU A 120 5.72 -1.73 -1.12
N THR A 121 5.38 -2.70 -1.98
CA THR A 121 5.40 -2.53 -3.45
C THR A 121 4.07 -2.18 -4.10
N CYS A 122 2.97 -2.20 -3.36
CA CYS A 122 1.67 -1.92 -3.91
C CYS A 122 1.49 -0.49 -4.43
N SER A 123 0.64 -0.37 -5.46
CA SER A 123 0.23 0.92 -6.03
C SER A 123 -0.63 1.74 -5.07
N SER A 124 -1.37 1.07 -4.18
CA SER A 124 -2.22 1.71 -3.18
C SER A 124 -2.39 0.81 -1.97
N TYR A 125 -2.55 1.43 -0.81
CA TYR A 125 -2.98 0.80 0.43
C TYR A 125 -4.20 1.56 0.97
N SER A 126 -5.09 0.85 1.64
CA SER A 126 -6.35 1.30 2.20
C SER A 126 -6.34 1.40 3.73
N LEU A 127 -5.48 0.63 4.42
CA LEU A 127 -5.35 0.68 5.87
C LEU A 127 -3.89 0.55 6.31
N MET A 128 -3.52 1.28 7.35
CA MET A 128 -2.34 1.02 8.16
C MET A 128 -2.74 0.92 9.63
N GLN A 129 -2.25 -0.11 10.31
CA GLN A 129 -2.45 -0.27 11.75
C GLN A 129 -1.11 -0.48 12.47
N MET A 130 -0.93 0.23 13.58
CA MET A 130 0.19 0.04 14.52
C MET A 130 -0.35 -0.50 15.85
N TYR A 131 0.11 -1.67 16.27
CA TYR A 131 -0.40 -2.34 17.47
C TYR A 131 0.70 -3.20 18.12
N GLY A 132 0.47 -3.69 19.33
CA GLY A 132 1.46 -4.52 20.02
C GLY A 132 0.85 -5.40 21.11
N SER A 133 1.67 -6.22 21.76
CA SER A 133 1.18 -7.09 22.84
C SER A 133 0.70 -6.31 24.08
N ASN A 134 1.16 -5.08 24.27
CA ASN A 134 0.73 -4.21 25.36
C ASN A 134 -0.53 -3.40 25.03
N ASP A 135 -0.83 -3.24 23.74
CA ASP A 135 -2.07 -2.64 23.24
C ASP A 135 -2.47 -3.37 21.94
N PRO A 136 -3.24 -4.47 22.05
CA PRO A 136 -3.65 -5.26 20.90
C PRO A 136 -4.67 -4.56 19.98
N VAL A 137 -5.35 -3.51 20.47
CA VAL A 137 -6.28 -2.71 19.65
C VAL A 137 -5.48 -1.79 18.74
N GLY A 138 -4.47 -1.13 19.32
CA GLY A 138 -3.57 -0.26 18.59
C GLY A 138 -4.24 0.99 18.04
N ILE A 139 -3.65 1.52 16.97
CA ILE A 139 -4.12 2.72 16.27
C ILE A 139 -4.15 2.49 14.75
N THR A 140 -5.19 2.98 14.10
CA THR A 140 -5.47 2.71 12.68
C THR A 140 -5.70 4.01 11.91
N VAL A 141 -5.23 4.03 10.66
CA VAL A 141 -5.60 5.03 9.65
C VAL A 141 -6.10 4.32 8.40
N THR A 142 -7.20 4.81 7.85
CA THR A 142 -7.93 4.17 6.72
C THR A 142 -8.10 5.10 5.51
N ASP A 143 -7.51 6.31 5.55
CA ASP A 143 -7.47 7.18 4.38
C ASP A 143 -6.43 6.64 3.40
N SER A 144 -6.89 6.06 2.29
CA SER A 144 -6.02 5.39 1.33
C SER A 144 -4.90 6.27 0.78
N SER A 145 -5.14 7.58 0.63
CA SER A 145 -4.10 8.52 0.17
C SER A 145 -3.01 8.70 1.22
N VAL A 146 -3.40 8.79 2.49
CA VAL A 146 -2.49 8.90 3.65
C VAL A 146 -1.72 7.61 3.86
N VAL A 147 -2.41 6.47 3.87
CA VAL A 147 -1.80 5.14 4.06
C VAL A 147 -0.77 4.87 2.97
N THR A 148 -1.12 5.15 1.72
CA THR A 148 -0.19 4.99 0.59
C THR A 148 1.02 5.90 0.74
N ALA A 149 0.82 7.17 1.12
CA ALA A 149 1.94 8.09 1.35
C ALA A 149 2.86 7.64 2.49
N LEU A 150 2.31 7.09 3.58
CA LEU A 150 3.08 6.51 4.69
C LEU A 150 3.91 5.31 4.24
N ALA A 151 3.33 4.40 3.45
CA ALA A 151 4.03 3.25 2.90
C ALA A 151 5.20 3.66 1.98
N LEU A 152 4.97 4.63 1.10
CA LEU A 152 6.00 5.16 0.20
C LEU A 152 7.11 5.88 0.97
N ALA A 153 6.77 6.65 2.01
CA ALA A 153 7.75 7.31 2.86
C ALA A 153 8.66 6.29 3.56
N LEU A 154 8.10 5.21 4.09
CA LEU A 154 8.86 4.09 4.66
C LEU A 154 9.73 3.39 3.62
N ARG A 155 9.19 3.08 2.45
CA ARG A 155 9.92 2.37 1.39
C ARG A 155 11.12 3.15 0.88
N TYR A 156 10.94 4.45 0.65
CA TYR A 156 11.97 5.32 0.09
C TYR A 156 12.85 5.99 1.15
N ASN A 157 12.67 5.63 2.43
CA ASN A 157 13.42 6.21 3.53
C ASN A 157 13.34 7.74 3.51
N ASN A 158 12.12 8.27 3.41
CA ASN A 158 11.80 9.69 3.38
C ASN A 158 11.03 10.10 4.64
N THR A 159 11.13 11.37 5.02
CA THR A 159 10.28 11.94 6.07
C THR A 159 8.90 12.27 5.51
N PHE A 160 7.87 12.11 6.33
CA PHE A 160 6.48 12.43 5.96
C PHE A 160 5.68 12.75 7.21
N GLY A 161 4.71 13.67 7.11
CA GLY A 161 3.87 14.05 8.23
C GLY A 161 2.51 14.51 7.77
N ILE A 162 1.45 13.98 8.38
CA ILE A 162 0.06 14.35 8.05
C ILE A 162 -0.87 14.12 9.24
N ILE A 163 -1.95 14.89 9.30
CA ILE A 163 -3.04 14.66 10.26
C ILE A 163 -4.14 13.90 9.53
N SER A 164 -4.58 12.78 10.12
CA SER A 164 -5.72 12.00 9.62
C SER A 164 -6.51 11.45 10.81
N ASN A 165 -7.85 11.56 10.76
CA ASN A 165 -8.75 11.16 11.85
C ASN A 165 -8.40 11.78 13.22
N GLY A 166 -7.88 13.01 13.23
CA GLY A 166 -7.45 13.70 14.46
C GLY A 166 -6.10 13.22 15.03
N VAL A 167 -5.42 12.30 14.36
CA VAL A 167 -4.14 11.71 14.77
C VAL A 167 -3.03 12.25 13.88
N THR A 168 -1.87 12.58 14.47
CA THR A 168 -0.72 13.11 13.73
C THR A 168 0.24 11.99 13.40
N TRP A 169 0.19 11.50 12.16
CA TRP A 169 1.08 10.47 11.67
C TRP A 169 2.37 11.07 11.14
N LYS A 170 3.52 10.53 11.56
CA LYS A 170 4.83 10.94 11.09
C LYS A 170 5.73 9.74 10.81
N ILE A 171 6.44 9.81 9.70
CA ILE A 171 7.63 9.02 9.39
C ILE A 171 8.81 9.96 9.50
N ASP A 172 9.79 9.62 10.32
CA ASP A 172 11.03 10.38 10.45
C ASP A 172 12.25 9.45 10.44
N LEU A 173 13.44 10.04 10.40
CA LEU A 173 14.70 9.36 10.20
C LEU A 173 15.71 9.55 11.33
N CYS A 174 15.44 10.14 12.48
CA CYS A 174 16.30 10.14 13.69
C CYS A 174 17.79 9.74 13.56
N GLY A 175 18.58 10.49 12.76
CA GLY A 175 19.96 10.14 12.42
C GLY A 175 20.09 8.92 11.48
N SER A 176 19.34 8.91 10.39
CA SER A 176 19.22 7.86 9.36
C SER A 176 18.54 6.53 9.80
N ARG A 177 17.64 6.57 10.78
CA ARG A 177 16.94 5.42 11.37
C ARG A 177 15.44 5.65 11.39
N TYR A 178 14.68 4.65 10.92
CA TYR A 178 13.22 4.71 10.88
C TYR A 178 12.59 5.00 12.23
N GLU A 179 11.70 5.99 12.24
CA GLU A 179 10.72 6.22 13.29
C GLU A 179 9.33 6.37 12.66
N ILE A 180 8.35 5.66 13.21
CA ILE A 180 6.93 5.86 12.91
C ILE A 180 6.26 6.30 14.21
N THR A 181 5.51 7.40 14.17
CA THR A 181 4.74 7.87 15.33
C THR A 181 3.37 8.40 14.93
N ALA A 182 2.35 8.11 15.73
CA ALA A 182 0.98 8.62 15.54
C ALA A 182 0.56 9.62 16.63
N THR A 183 1.16 9.54 17.83
CA THR A 183 0.85 10.42 18.97
C THR A 183 2.08 10.86 19.78
N GLY A 184 3.26 10.31 19.51
CA GLY A 184 4.50 10.66 20.20
C GLY A 184 5.28 11.78 19.53
N SER A 185 6.31 12.27 20.21
CA SER A 185 7.26 13.23 19.63
C SER A 185 8.35 12.52 18.83
N VAL A 186 8.79 13.18 17.76
CA VAL A 186 9.82 12.66 16.86
C VAL A 186 11.18 12.67 17.54
N CYS A 187 11.94 11.59 17.42
CA CYS A 187 13.33 11.45 17.88
C CYS A 187 13.57 11.82 19.35
N SER A 188 12.56 11.65 20.20
CA SER A 188 12.60 12.03 21.60
C SER A 188 11.72 11.09 22.44
N CYS A 189 11.99 11.02 23.75
CA CYS A 189 11.16 10.24 24.65
C CYS A 189 9.77 10.86 24.80
N ALA A 190 8.74 10.06 24.65
CA ALA A 190 7.35 10.43 24.83
C ALA A 190 6.55 9.22 25.35
N THR A 191 5.23 9.33 25.25
CA THR A 191 4.30 8.21 25.40
C THR A 191 3.42 8.11 24.17
N GLY A 192 3.01 6.89 23.81
CA GLY A 192 1.99 6.68 22.78
C GLY A 192 2.46 5.80 21.62
N TYR A 193 1.83 5.94 20.46
CA TYR A 193 2.11 5.04 19.34
C TYR A 193 3.38 5.45 18.62
N THR A 194 4.51 4.91 19.05
CA THR A 194 5.83 5.12 18.42
C THR A 194 6.55 3.79 18.26
N MET A 195 7.14 3.59 17.09
CA MET A 195 8.01 2.45 16.77
C MET A 195 9.32 2.97 16.15
N ARG A 196 10.46 2.52 16.68
CA ARG A 196 11.81 2.83 16.19
C ARG A 196 12.61 1.53 16.00
N PRO A 197 12.30 0.75 14.94
CA PRO A 197 12.89 -0.58 14.75
C PRO A 197 14.41 -0.59 14.60
N CYS A 198 14.99 0.56 14.26
CA CYS A 198 16.41 0.73 14.00
C CYS A 198 17.13 1.62 15.01
N HIS A 199 16.58 1.81 16.22
CA HIS A 199 17.25 2.64 17.22
C HIS A 199 18.57 2.03 17.72
N VAL A 200 19.48 2.86 18.25
CA VAL A 200 20.81 2.43 18.72
C VAL A 200 20.79 1.76 20.10
N ASN A 201 19.76 2.06 20.88
CA ASN A 201 19.64 1.67 22.28
C ASN A 201 18.25 1.07 22.53
N SER A 202 17.88 0.93 23.80
CA SER A 202 16.59 0.38 24.23
C SER A 202 15.38 1.29 24.03
N ASP A 203 15.53 2.52 23.50
CA ASP A 203 14.43 3.49 23.40
C ASP A 203 13.63 3.33 22.09
N TRP A 204 13.33 2.08 21.76
CA TRP A 204 12.85 1.64 20.45
C TRP A 204 11.36 1.89 20.19
N GLY A 205 10.69 2.67 21.05
CA GLY A 205 9.27 2.98 20.92
C GLY A 205 8.47 2.54 22.14
N GLY A 206 7.15 2.59 22.04
CA GLY A 206 6.31 2.30 23.19
C GLY A 206 4.83 2.38 22.89
N ILE A 207 4.33 1.55 21.96
CA ILE A 207 2.92 1.43 21.55
C ILE A 207 1.98 1.50 22.77
N ALA A 208 1.48 2.73 22.97
CA ALA A 208 0.67 3.24 24.07
C ALA A 208 1.25 3.23 25.51
N GLY A 209 2.56 3.04 25.68
CA GLY A 209 3.32 3.24 26.94
C GLY A 209 4.50 4.22 26.79
N SER A 210 5.48 4.16 27.69
CA SER A 210 6.74 4.93 27.57
C SER A 210 7.53 4.52 26.34
N THR A 211 8.01 5.48 25.55
CA THR A 211 8.85 5.19 24.38
C THR A 211 10.32 4.95 24.70
N CYS A 212 10.73 5.23 25.94
CA CYS A 212 12.09 5.08 26.43
C CYS A 212 12.12 4.10 27.61
N SER A 213 13.09 3.19 27.59
CA SER A 213 13.10 2.00 28.45
C SER A 213 11.74 1.26 28.53
N PRO A 214 11.07 0.99 27.39
CA PRO A 214 9.83 0.21 27.36
C PRO A 214 10.04 -1.22 27.90
N ALA A 215 8.97 -1.80 28.46
CA ALA A 215 8.91 -3.21 28.79
C ALA A 215 8.94 -4.08 27.52
N THR A 216 9.41 -5.32 27.64
CA THR A 216 9.40 -6.30 26.53
C THR A 216 7.99 -6.45 25.96
N GLN A 217 7.85 -6.33 24.64
CA GLN A 217 6.58 -6.50 23.93
C GLN A 217 6.80 -6.87 22.47
N THR A 218 5.79 -7.46 21.85
CA THR A 218 5.73 -7.60 20.39
C THR A 218 5.11 -6.34 19.81
N MET A 219 5.74 -5.74 18.81
CA MET A 219 5.20 -4.60 18.07
C MET A 219 4.97 -4.97 16.61
N SER A 220 3.86 -4.50 16.07
CA SER A 220 3.40 -4.83 14.73
C SER A 220 3.01 -3.58 13.94
N LEU A 221 3.26 -3.62 12.63
CA LEU A 221 2.84 -2.62 11.66
C LEU A 221 2.24 -3.35 10.45
N HIS A 222 0.97 -3.12 10.20
CA HIS A 222 0.19 -3.76 9.15
C HIS A 222 -0.22 -2.76 8.09
N PHE A 223 -0.14 -3.15 6.81
CA PHE A 223 -0.69 -2.45 5.67
C PHE A 223 -1.59 -3.40 4.87
N GLU A 224 -2.71 -2.90 4.35
CA GLU A 224 -3.61 -3.59 3.38
C GLU A 224 -4.18 -2.64 2.34
#